data_AF-C9XVD0-F1
#
_entry.id   AF-C9XVD0-F1
#
_cell.length_a   1.000
_cell.length_b   1.000
_cell.length_c   1.000
_cell.angle_alpha   90.00
_cell.angle_beta   90.00
_cell.angle_gamma   90.00
#
_symmetry.space_group_name_H-M   'P 1'
#
loop_
_entity.id
_entity.type
_entity.pdbx_description
1 polymer ?
#
loop_
_entity_poly.entity_id
_entity_poly.type
_entity_poly.pdbx_seq_one_letter_code
_entity_poly.pdbx_strand_id
1 'polypeptide(L)'
;MALIKNVLALTTGLLACNALAAEKYIPSLYNFSVMYDFNPVRGHVKTLTTTVRSETENFSITLTLSPQGCIEQFERSGDRAYGNIALKRQGNDLTGTFDNSPVSYVFDNQCNLVSMTDKYGVKTFKLNNAGLIEQTMANSEKFSAYRYIAGDSFAGSEYYLNDKVATYSDVTYSDINNKPLDFKMKTVFGQEYTVYGESTCLYDDRKVPRECTAITKKVRDDKVAQENHYFSKTAVSWY
;
A
#
# COMPACT_ATOMS: atom_id res chain seq x y z
N MET A 1 33.69 38.33 -45.40
CA MET A 1 33.18 38.80 -44.10
C MET A 1 31.74 38.31 -44.00
N ALA A 2 31.49 37.17 -43.37
CA ALA A 2 31.16 37.05 -41.95
C ALA A 2 29.74 37.58 -41.66
N LEU A 3 28.80 36.92 -40.97
CA LEU A 3 28.80 35.65 -40.24
C LEU A 3 27.32 35.39 -39.82
N ILE A 4 26.78 34.20 -40.09
CA ILE A 4 26.08 33.27 -39.17
C ILE A 4 25.04 33.81 -38.12
N LYS A 5 23.94 33.03 -37.98
CA LYS A 5 23.08 32.74 -36.79
C LYS A 5 21.69 33.39 -36.85
N ASN A 6 20.57 32.72 -36.54
CA ASN A 6 20.26 31.33 -36.23
C ASN A 6 18.73 31.21 -36.26
N VAL A 7 18.24 30.06 -36.71
CA VAL A 7 16.92 29.51 -36.40
C VAL A 7 16.73 29.49 -34.88
N LEU A 8 15.64 30.05 -34.37
CA LEU A 8 15.11 29.69 -33.07
C LEU A 8 13.63 29.32 -33.24
N ALA A 9 13.41 28.05 -33.60
CA ALA A 9 12.15 27.40 -33.31
C ALA A 9 12.02 27.34 -31.78
N LEU A 10 11.04 28.05 -31.21
CA LEU A 10 10.59 27.76 -29.85
C LEU A 10 9.88 26.41 -29.87
N THR A 11 10.65 25.33 -29.79
CA THR A 11 10.17 24.09 -29.17
C THR A 11 10.06 24.37 -27.68
N THR A 12 8.90 24.84 -27.22
CA THR A 12 8.50 24.72 -25.81
C THR A 12 8.42 23.24 -25.49
N GLY A 13 9.52 22.69 -24.96
CA GLY A 13 9.62 21.32 -24.52
C GLY A 13 8.58 21.03 -23.44
N LEU A 14 7.77 20.01 -23.70
CA LEU A 14 7.00 19.27 -22.71
C LEU A 14 7.95 18.73 -21.63
N LEU A 15 8.16 19.47 -20.54
CA LEU A 15 8.85 18.95 -19.34
C LEU A 15 8.07 19.20 -18.04
N ALA A 16 6.79 19.59 -18.12
CA ALA A 16 5.98 19.93 -16.94
C ALA A 16 5.08 18.79 -16.41
N CYS A 17 5.21 17.53 -16.85
CA CYS A 17 4.38 16.42 -16.33
C CYS A 17 5.01 15.58 -15.21
N ASN A 18 6.30 15.73 -14.91
CA ASN A 18 6.95 14.85 -13.93
C ASN A 18 6.94 15.38 -12.49
N ALA A 19 6.67 16.68 -12.27
CA ALA A 19 6.61 17.25 -10.92
C ALA A 19 5.34 16.81 -10.15
N LEU A 20 4.22 16.64 -10.85
CA LEU A 20 2.95 16.20 -10.25
C LEU A 20 2.95 14.71 -9.85
N ALA A 21 3.78 13.89 -10.49
CA ALA A 21 3.86 12.46 -10.18
C ALA A 21 4.49 12.19 -8.80
N ALA A 22 5.39 13.06 -8.34
CA ALA A 22 6.04 12.94 -7.03
C ALA A 22 5.09 13.13 -5.85
N GLU A 23 3.94 13.76 -6.04
CA GLU A 23 2.99 14.10 -4.97
C GLU A 23 1.90 13.05 -4.74
N LYS A 24 1.77 12.06 -5.63
CA LYS A 24 0.68 11.08 -5.57
C LYS A 24 1.20 9.66 -5.37
N TYR A 25 0.36 8.84 -4.76
CA TYR A 25 0.59 7.40 -4.69
C TYR A 25 0.30 6.75 -6.04
N ILE A 26 1.10 5.73 -6.38
CA ILE A 26 0.76 4.81 -7.46
C ILE A 26 -0.39 3.92 -6.94
N PRO A 27 -1.58 3.89 -7.58
CA PRO A 27 -2.74 3.22 -7.01
C PRO A 27 -2.53 1.72 -6.77
N SER A 28 -1.91 1.03 -7.73
CA SER A 28 -1.58 -0.40 -7.62
C SER A 28 -0.67 -0.68 -6.42
N LEU A 29 0.38 0.12 -6.24
CA LEU A 29 1.34 0.02 -5.14
C LEU A 29 0.65 0.23 -3.79
N TYR A 30 -0.21 1.25 -3.70
CA TYR A 30 -0.94 1.56 -2.47
C TYR A 30 -1.93 0.45 -2.11
N ASN A 31 -2.70 -0.03 -3.08
CA ASN A 31 -3.67 -1.10 -2.84
C ASN A 31 -2.98 -2.37 -2.33
N PHE A 32 -1.83 -2.72 -2.90
CA PHE A 32 -1.02 -3.84 -2.40
C PHE A 32 -0.46 -3.57 -1.01
N SER A 33 -0.13 -2.32 -0.68
CA SER A 33 0.35 -1.96 0.65
C SER A 33 -0.70 -2.16 1.74
N VAL A 34 -1.98 -1.87 1.42
CA VAL A 34 -3.12 -2.13 2.31
C VAL A 34 -3.41 -3.63 2.44
N MET A 35 -3.17 -4.42 1.40
CA MET A 35 -3.43 -5.86 1.40
C MET A 35 -2.32 -6.70 2.04
N TYR A 36 -1.08 -6.22 2.04
CA TYR A 36 0.12 -6.98 2.43
C TYR A 36 1.00 -6.29 3.45
N ASP A 37 0.46 -5.27 4.14
CA ASP A 37 1.06 -4.62 5.30
C ASP A 37 2.49 -4.10 5.07
N PHE A 38 2.65 -3.27 4.04
CA PHE A 38 3.87 -2.48 3.86
C PHE A 38 3.57 -1.00 3.65
N ASN A 39 4.63 -0.20 3.67
CA ASN A 39 4.56 1.24 3.59
C ASN A 39 4.61 1.70 2.11
N PRO A 40 3.53 2.27 1.56
CA PRO A 40 3.55 2.79 0.19
C PRO A 40 4.37 4.08 0.14
N VAL A 41 4.91 4.39 -1.04
CA VAL A 41 5.66 5.63 -1.28
C VAL A 41 5.05 6.38 -2.46
N ARG A 42 5.18 7.71 -2.44
CA ARG A 42 4.73 8.58 -3.53
C ARG A 42 5.84 8.71 -4.59
N GLY A 43 5.46 8.96 -5.84
CA GLY A 43 6.40 9.21 -6.93
C GLY A 43 6.57 8.08 -7.94
N HIS A 44 7.48 8.31 -8.89
CA HIS A 44 7.71 7.45 -10.04
C HIS A 44 8.66 6.29 -9.69
N VAL A 45 8.13 5.34 -8.92
CA VAL A 45 8.87 4.21 -8.36
C VAL A 45 9.15 3.16 -9.43
N LYS A 46 10.39 2.66 -9.45
CA LYS A 46 10.82 1.52 -10.26
C LYS A 46 10.85 0.23 -9.45
N THR A 47 11.47 0.26 -8.28
CA THR A 47 11.50 -0.88 -7.35
C THR A 47 11.27 -0.40 -5.93
N LEU A 48 10.61 -1.24 -5.12
CA LEU A 48 10.50 -1.05 -3.69
C LEU A 48 10.83 -2.36 -2.98
N THR A 49 11.67 -2.27 -1.96
CA THR A 49 11.94 -3.37 -1.03
C THR A 49 11.68 -2.89 0.38
N THR A 50 10.83 -3.61 1.12
CA THR A 50 10.58 -3.34 2.53
C THR A 50 10.90 -4.58 3.34
N THR A 51 11.64 -4.42 4.42
CA THR A 51 11.85 -5.47 5.43
C THR A 51 11.15 -5.05 6.71
N VAL A 52 10.37 -5.94 7.30
CA VAL A 52 9.70 -5.75 8.60
C VAL A 52 10.23 -6.78 9.58
N ARG A 53 10.48 -6.34 10.81
CA ARG A 53 10.94 -7.17 11.92
C ARG A 53 10.20 -6.82 13.19
N SER A 54 9.89 -7.83 13.98
CA SER A 54 9.30 -7.74 15.32
C SER A 54 9.56 -9.04 16.08
N GLU A 55 9.05 -9.12 17.30
CA GLU A 55 9.10 -10.34 18.10
C GLU A 55 8.26 -11.48 17.49
N THR A 56 7.24 -11.16 16.69
CA THR A 56 6.25 -12.13 16.18
C THR A 56 6.28 -12.31 14.67
N GLU A 57 6.81 -11.34 13.93
CA GLU A 57 6.77 -11.30 12.47
C GLU A 57 8.07 -10.76 11.89
N ASN A 58 8.63 -11.51 10.94
CA ASN A 58 9.75 -11.07 10.13
C ASN A 58 9.45 -11.39 8.67
N PHE A 59 9.42 -10.38 7.82
CA PHE A 59 9.20 -10.59 6.39
C PHE A 59 9.86 -9.52 5.53
N SER A 60 10.02 -9.84 4.27
CA SER A 60 10.49 -8.94 3.24
C SER A 60 9.48 -8.91 2.10
N ILE A 61 9.25 -7.73 1.56
CA ILE A 61 8.49 -7.51 0.33
C ILE A 61 9.44 -6.89 -0.68
N THR A 62 9.41 -7.41 -1.91
CA THR A 62 10.08 -6.82 -3.06
C THR A 62 9.08 -6.69 -4.19
N LEU A 63 9.04 -5.52 -4.82
CA LEU A 63 8.20 -5.30 -5.99
C LEU A 63 8.93 -4.48 -7.04
N THR A 64 8.58 -4.76 -8.29
CA THR A 64 9.00 -3.97 -9.45
C THR A 64 7.77 -3.41 -10.13
N LEU A 65 7.88 -2.18 -10.59
CA LEU A 65 6.84 -1.49 -11.33
C LEU A 65 7.31 -1.25 -12.76
N SER A 66 6.37 -1.02 -13.67
CA SER A 66 6.64 -0.42 -14.99
C SER A 66 6.70 1.11 -14.88
N PRO A 67 7.20 1.83 -15.90
CA PRO A 67 7.12 3.28 -15.95
C PRO A 67 5.68 3.82 -15.88
N GLN A 68 4.67 3.00 -16.17
CA GLN A 68 3.26 3.37 -16.08
C GLN A 68 2.68 3.12 -14.67
N GLY A 69 3.47 2.59 -13.73
CA GLY A 69 3.02 2.29 -12.37
C GLY A 69 2.30 0.95 -12.24
N CYS A 70 2.48 0.04 -13.19
CA CYS A 70 1.91 -1.32 -13.13
C CYS A 70 2.85 -2.22 -12.35
N ILE A 71 2.35 -3.01 -11.40
CA ILE A 71 3.18 -4.00 -10.69
C ILE A 71 3.58 -5.09 -11.68
N GLU A 72 4.87 -5.24 -11.95
CA GLU A 72 5.44 -6.25 -12.85
C GLU A 72 5.79 -7.53 -12.09
N GLN A 73 6.31 -7.38 -10.88
CA GLN A 73 6.62 -8.48 -9.97
C GLN A 73 6.28 -8.08 -8.53
N PHE A 74 5.81 -9.03 -7.75
CA PHE A 74 5.60 -8.87 -6.32
C PHE A 74 6.00 -10.16 -5.61
N GLU A 75 6.90 -10.03 -4.65
CA GLU A 75 7.36 -11.12 -3.82
C GLU A 75 7.22 -10.72 -2.35
N ARG A 76 6.68 -11.64 -1.55
CA ARG A 76 6.69 -11.59 -0.08
C ARG A 76 7.34 -12.87 0.42
N SER A 77 8.36 -12.74 1.27
CA SER A 77 9.02 -13.87 1.90
C SER A 77 9.21 -13.64 3.39
N GLY A 78 9.15 -14.70 4.20
CA GLY A 78 9.44 -14.61 5.63
C GLY A 78 8.60 -15.55 6.50
N ASP A 79 8.55 -15.21 7.77
CA ASP A 79 7.99 -16.02 8.84
C ASP A 79 6.45 -15.82 8.88
N ARG A 80 5.73 -16.91 9.14
CA ARG A 80 4.29 -17.09 8.90
C ARG A 80 3.39 -16.03 9.55
N ALA A 81 2.75 -15.20 8.72
CA ALA A 81 1.45 -14.56 8.97
C ALA A 81 0.62 -14.44 7.67
N TYR A 82 1.25 -14.02 6.57
CA TYR A 82 0.63 -13.95 5.23
C TYR A 82 1.34 -14.80 4.16
N GLY A 83 2.09 -15.80 4.60
CA GLY A 83 2.69 -16.76 3.69
C GLY A 83 3.78 -16.23 2.75
N ASN A 84 4.33 -17.13 1.96
CA ASN A 84 5.22 -16.77 0.87
C ASN A 84 4.40 -16.49 -0.40
N ILE A 85 4.66 -15.36 -1.04
CA ILE A 85 3.97 -14.92 -2.24
C ILE A 85 5.02 -14.64 -3.31
N ALA A 86 4.79 -15.12 -4.52
CA ALA A 86 5.60 -14.78 -5.68
C ALA A 86 4.68 -14.64 -6.89
N LEU A 87 4.60 -13.42 -7.43
CA LEU A 87 3.72 -13.06 -8.54
C LEU A 87 4.50 -12.39 -9.68
N LYS A 88 4.07 -12.66 -10.91
CA LYS A 88 4.63 -12.06 -12.11
C LYS A 88 3.53 -11.65 -13.09
N ARG A 89 3.70 -10.49 -13.70
CA ARG A 89 2.73 -9.97 -14.67
C ARG A 89 2.71 -10.81 -15.95
N GLN A 90 1.50 -11.06 -16.44
CA GLN A 90 1.19 -11.68 -17.72
C GLN A 90 0.03 -10.92 -18.35
N GLY A 91 0.34 -9.97 -19.24
CA GLY A 91 -0.66 -9.03 -19.75
C GLY A 91 -1.25 -8.17 -18.64
N ASN A 92 -2.57 -8.22 -18.49
CA ASN A 92 -3.29 -7.48 -17.46
C ASN A 92 -3.37 -8.23 -16.12
N ASP A 93 -2.87 -9.46 -16.05
CA ASP A 93 -2.92 -10.26 -14.84
C ASP A 93 -1.57 -10.27 -14.11
N LEU A 94 -1.60 -10.40 -12.79
CA LEU A 94 -0.45 -10.67 -11.94
C LEU A 94 -0.71 -12.02 -11.27
N THR A 95 0.00 -13.06 -11.73
CA THR A 95 -0.29 -14.47 -11.38
C THR A 95 0.90 -15.12 -10.67
N GLY A 96 0.61 -16.09 -9.84
CA GLY A 96 1.64 -16.89 -9.18
C GLY A 96 1.08 -17.69 -8.02
N THR A 97 1.81 -17.75 -6.90
CA THR A 97 1.41 -18.53 -5.73
C THR A 97 1.40 -17.69 -4.45
N PHE A 98 0.47 -18.06 -3.57
CA PHE A 98 0.41 -17.68 -2.15
C PHE A 98 0.41 -18.99 -1.37
N ASP A 99 1.43 -19.25 -0.54
CA ASP A 99 1.56 -20.48 0.24
C ASP A 99 1.30 -21.75 -0.60
N ASN A 100 1.98 -21.83 -1.74
CA ASN A 100 1.86 -22.92 -2.71
C ASN A 100 0.47 -23.09 -3.35
N SER A 101 -0.47 -22.17 -3.09
CA SER A 101 -1.79 -22.14 -3.71
C SER A 101 -1.80 -21.10 -4.84
N PRO A 102 -2.37 -21.40 -6.02
CA PRO A 102 -2.48 -20.42 -7.10
C PRO A 102 -3.25 -19.17 -6.66
N VAL A 103 -2.75 -18.02 -7.09
CA VAL A 103 -3.43 -16.74 -6.92
C VAL A 103 -3.27 -15.90 -8.19
N SER A 104 -4.31 -15.15 -8.54
CA SER A 104 -4.32 -14.22 -9.67
C SER A 104 -4.95 -12.90 -9.29
N TYR A 105 -4.36 -11.80 -9.74
CA TYR A 105 -4.91 -10.45 -9.67
C TYR A 105 -5.15 -9.94 -11.08
N VAL A 106 -6.33 -9.39 -11.34
CA VAL A 106 -6.70 -8.81 -12.63
C VAL A 106 -6.65 -7.31 -12.52
N PHE A 107 -6.01 -6.66 -13.50
CA PHE A 107 -5.93 -5.21 -13.61
C PHE A 107 -6.65 -4.70 -14.87
N ASP A 108 -7.09 -3.46 -14.86
CA ASP A 108 -7.51 -2.77 -16.09
C ASP A 108 -6.29 -2.25 -16.87
N ASN A 109 -6.54 -1.61 -18.02
CA ASN A 109 -5.49 -1.06 -18.89
C ASN A 109 -4.76 0.16 -18.28
N GLN A 110 -5.29 0.72 -17.18
CA GLN A 110 -4.68 1.80 -16.41
C GLN A 110 -3.98 1.26 -15.15
N CYS A 111 -3.87 -0.05 -15.03
CA CYS A 111 -3.23 -0.75 -13.92
C CYS A 111 -3.94 -0.54 -12.58
N ASN A 112 -5.25 -0.27 -12.62
CA ASN A 112 -6.10 -0.31 -11.44
C ASN A 112 -6.55 -1.75 -11.16
N LEU A 113 -6.72 -2.07 -9.88
CA LEU A 113 -7.06 -3.42 -9.44
C LEU A 113 -8.56 -3.70 -9.63
N VAL A 114 -8.90 -4.77 -10.34
CA VAL A 114 -10.29 -5.15 -10.63
C VAL A 114 -10.76 -6.29 -9.74
N SER A 115 -10.00 -7.38 -9.69
CA SER A 115 -10.36 -8.57 -8.91
C SER A 115 -9.13 -9.37 -8.49
N MET A 116 -9.32 -10.27 -7.54
CA MET A 116 -8.38 -11.34 -7.25
C MET A 116 -9.11 -12.68 -7.11
N THR A 117 -8.41 -13.75 -7.43
CA THR A 117 -8.87 -15.13 -7.22
C THR A 117 -7.81 -15.89 -6.45
N ASP A 118 -8.18 -16.48 -5.33
CA ASP A 118 -7.35 -17.39 -4.54
C ASP A 118 -8.13 -18.68 -4.21
N LYS A 119 -7.58 -19.53 -3.35
CA LYS A 119 -8.23 -20.79 -2.92
C LYS A 119 -9.56 -20.60 -2.18
N TYR A 120 -9.88 -19.40 -1.72
CA TYR A 120 -11.12 -19.05 -1.03
C TYR A 120 -12.19 -18.46 -1.96
N GLY A 121 -11.87 -18.25 -3.23
CA GLY A 121 -12.79 -17.77 -4.25
C GLY A 121 -12.38 -16.44 -4.86
N VAL A 122 -13.37 -15.70 -5.36
CA VAL A 122 -13.16 -14.43 -6.07
C VAL A 122 -13.48 -13.26 -5.16
N LYS A 123 -12.59 -12.27 -5.16
CA LYS A 123 -12.83 -10.95 -4.60
C LYS A 123 -12.84 -9.91 -5.70
N THR A 124 -13.79 -9.00 -5.68
CA THR A 124 -13.87 -7.86 -6.61
C THR A 124 -13.72 -6.56 -5.85
N PHE A 125 -13.08 -5.58 -6.47
CA PHE A 125 -12.75 -4.31 -5.83
C PHE A 125 -13.53 -3.17 -6.47
N LYS A 126 -14.17 -2.36 -5.64
CA LYS A 126 -14.68 -1.04 -6.05
C LYS A 126 -13.65 0.00 -5.67
N LEU A 127 -13.26 0.82 -6.64
CA LEU A 127 -12.23 1.83 -6.47
C LEU A 127 -12.83 3.22 -6.40
N ASN A 128 -12.16 4.13 -5.70
CA ASN A 128 -12.44 5.56 -5.74
C ASN A 128 -11.81 6.21 -7.00
N ASN A 129 -11.99 7.52 -7.17
CA ASN A 129 -11.47 8.27 -8.32
C ASN A 129 -9.93 8.29 -8.41
N ALA A 130 -9.23 8.01 -7.31
CA ALA A 130 -7.78 7.89 -7.27
C ALA A 130 -7.29 6.46 -7.56
N GLY A 131 -8.20 5.52 -7.85
CA GLY A 131 -7.86 4.11 -8.10
C GLY A 131 -7.58 3.31 -6.82
N LEU A 132 -7.91 3.86 -5.64
CA LEU A 132 -7.74 3.17 -4.36
C LEU A 132 -8.97 2.33 -4.01
N ILE A 133 -8.77 1.16 -3.39
CA ILE A 133 -9.86 0.28 -2.98
C ILE A 133 -10.72 0.97 -1.93
N GLU A 134 -11.98 1.23 -2.26
CA GLU A 134 -12.97 1.80 -1.34
C GLU A 134 -13.86 0.71 -0.73
N GLN A 135 -14.03 -0.40 -1.44
CA GLN A 135 -14.80 -1.55 -0.98
C GLN A 135 -14.31 -2.85 -1.63
N THR A 136 -14.31 -3.92 -0.86
CA THR A 136 -14.08 -5.29 -1.35
C THR A 136 -15.36 -6.11 -1.21
N MET A 137 -15.71 -6.83 -2.27
CA MET A 137 -16.71 -7.89 -2.22
C MET A 137 -15.98 -9.23 -2.24
N ALA A 138 -16.38 -10.20 -1.42
CA ALA A 138 -15.91 -11.57 -1.46
C ALA A 138 -17.11 -12.48 -1.73
N ASN A 139 -17.05 -13.29 -2.79
CA ASN A 139 -18.15 -14.18 -3.18
C ASN A 139 -19.53 -13.47 -3.26
N SER A 140 -19.53 -12.23 -3.78
CA SER A 140 -20.71 -11.33 -3.91
C SER A 140 -21.25 -10.74 -2.59
N GLU A 141 -20.59 -10.96 -1.47
CA GLU A 141 -20.92 -10.35 -0.18
C GLU A 141 -19.95 -9.22 0.17
N LYS A 142 -20.43 -8.19 0.87
CA LYS A 142 -19.58 -7.09 1.31
C LYS A 142 -18.59 -7.61 2.35
N PHE A 143 -17.30 -7.50 2.05
CA PHE A 143 -16.23 -7.98 2.93
C PHE A 143 -15.56 -6.86 3.69
N SER A 144 -15.22 -5.76 3.01
CA SER A 144 -14.58 -4.61 3.64
C SER A 144 -14.94 -3.30 2.96
N ALA A 145 -14.79 -2.21 3.71
CA ALA A 145 -14.82 -0.83 3.22
C ALA A 145 -13.62 -0.06 3.76
N TYR A 146 -13.09 0.88 2.97
CA TYR A 146 -11.93 1.69 3.31
C TYR A 146 -12.28 3.16 3.11
N ARG A 147 -11.77 4.00 4.01
CA ARG A 147 -11.98 5.45 4.00
C ARG A 147 -10.63 6.14 3.82
N TYR A 148 -10.67 7.27 3.12
CA TYR A 148 -9.51 8.09 2.85
C TYR A 148 -9.81 9.55 3.17
N ILE A 149 -8.78 10.29 3.55
CA ILE A 149 -8.81 11.75 3.74
C ILE A 149 -7.96 12.43 2.66
N ALA A 150 -7.88 13.76 2.73
CA ALA A 150 -7.17 14.58 1.75
C ALA A 150 -5.75 14.05 1.45
N GLY A 151 -5.37 14.03 0.17
CA GLY A 151 -4.09 13.48 -0.28
C GLY A 151 -4.03 11.96 -0.32
N ASP A 152 -5.21 11.31 -0.37
CA ASP A 152 -5.38 9.86 -0.49
C ASP A 152 -4.78 9.06 0.70
N SER A 153 -4.64 9.73 1.85
CA SER A 153 -4.16 9.10 3.06
C SER A 153 -5.24 8.26 3.72
N PHE A 154 -4.85 7.11 4.25
CA PHE A 154 -5.75 6.14 4.84
C PHE A 154 -6.40 6.68 6.13
N ALA A 155 -7.73 6.66 6.20
CA ALA A 155 -8.46 7.17 7.36
C ALA A 155 -8.98 6.05 8.27
N GLY A 156 -9.09 4.83 7.74
CA GLY A 156 -9.65 3.70 8.46
C GLY A 156 -10.37 2.72 7.55
N SER A 157 -10.78 1.59 8.14
CA SER A 157 -11.47 0.51 7.45
C SER A 157 -12.56 -0.11 8.31
N GLU A 158 -13.45 -0.83 7.67
CA GLU A 158 -14.45 -1.68 8.30
C GLU A 158 -14.41 -3.05 7.62
N TYR A 159 -14.50 -4.11 8.43
CA TYR A 159 -14.64 -5.48 7.97
C TYR A 159 -15.99 -6.03 8.42
N TYR A 160 -16.65 -6.73 7.50
CA TYR A 160 -18.02 -7.15 7.65
C TYR A 160 -18.11 -8.67 7.82
N LEU A 161 -18.99 -9.10 8.72
CA LEU A 161 -19.40 -10.49 8.89
C LEU A 161 -20.93 -10.52 9.04
N ASN A 162 -21.62 -11.26 8.16
CA ASN A 162 -23.08 -11.32 8.14
C ASN A 162 -23.73 -9.93 8.10
N ASP A 163 -23.25 -9.07 7.19
CA ASP A 163 -23.67 -7.67 7.00
C ASP A 163 -23.51 -6.74 8.22
N LYS A 164 -22.76 -7.15 9.23
CA LYS A 164 -22.45 -6.34 10.42
C LYS A 164 -20.96 -6.03 10.47
N VAL A 165 -20.62 -4.84 10.93
CA VAL A 165 -19.22 -4.47 11.18
C VAL A 165 -18.69 -5.33 12.32
N ALA A 166 -17.76 -6.23 11.99
CA ALA A 166 -17.07 -7.10 12.95
C ALA A 166 -15.85 -6.40 13.54
N THR A 167 -15.11 -5.70 12.68
CA THR A 167 -13.91 -4.96 13.03
C THR A 167 -13.94 -3.60 12.34
N TYR A 168 -13.47 -2.56 13.01
CA TYR A 168 -13.22 -1.28 12.37
C TYR A 168 -11.92 -0.67 12.84
N SER A 169 -11.34 0.19 12.02
CA SER A 169 -10.17 0.97 12.34
C SER A 169 -10.38 2.46 12.04
N ASP A 170 -9.71 3.29 12.83
CA ASP A 170 -9.58 4.73 12.63
C ASP A 170 -8.10 5.11 12.71
N VAL A 171 -7.67 6.00 11.80
CA VAL A 171 -6.29 6.48 11.73
C VAL A 171 -6.26 8.00 11.78
N THR A 172 -5.32 8.53 12.55
CA THR A 172 -5.10 9.97 12.72
C THR A 172 -3.62 10.31 12.52
N TYR A 173 -3.36 11.50 12.02
CA TYR A 173 -2.03 11.97 11.66
C TYR A 173 -1.74 13.29 12.35
N SER A 174 -0.50 13.49 12.78
CA SER A 174 -0.03 14.78 13.32
C SER A 174 0.43 15.73 12.21
N ASP A 175 1.06 15.19 11.15
CA ASP A 175 1.54 15.96 10.00
C ASP A 175 1.44 15.10 8.72
N ILE A 176 0.22 15.03 8.16
CA ILE A 176 -0.07 14.19 6.99
C ILE A 176 0.68 14.60 5.72
N ASN A 177 1.08 15.87 5.62
CA ASN A 177 1.70 16.41 4.42
C ASN A 177 3.18 16.05 4.35
N ASN A 178 3.89 16.11 5.48
CA ASN A 178 5.33 15.82 5.51
C ASN A 178 5.67 14.43 6.08
N LYS A 179 4.78 13.86 6.89
CA LYS A 179 4.99 12.62 7.61
C LYS A 179 3.77 11.69 7.51
N PRO A 180 3.42 11.25 6.28
CA PRO A 180 2.18 10.50 6.03
C PRO A 180 2.15 9.11 6.67
N LEU A 181 3.23 8.62 7.27
CA LEU A 181 3.29 7.36 8.01
C LEU A 181 3.57 7.53 9.51
N ASP A 182 3.58 8.78 9.99
CA ASP A 182 3.55 9.09 11.42
C ASP A 182 2.09 9.20 11.85
N PHE A 183 1.54 8.12 12.38
CA PHE A 183 0.11 8.02 12.65
C PHE A 183 -0.17 7.34 13.98
N LYS A 184 -1.40 7.56 14.46
CA LYS A 184 -2.03 6.77 15.51
C LYS A 184 -3.22 6.03 14.93
N MET A 185 -3.31 4.74 15.22
CA MET A 185 -4.42 3.90 14.82
C MET A 185 -5.16 3.33 16.03
N LYS A 186 -6.46 3.13 15.89
CA LYS A 186 -7.30 2.37 16.81
C LYS A 186 -8.06 1.34 15.99
N THR A 187 -7.93 0.07 16.33
CA THR A 187 -8.69 -1.02 15.69
C THR A 187 -9.48 -1.78 16.74
N VAL A 188 -10.80 -1.83 16.58
CA VAL A 188 -11.71 -2.49 17.53
C VAL A 188 -12.16 -3.82 16.95
N PHE A 189 -11.99 -4.90 17.71
CA PHE A 189 -12.40 -6.26 17.36
C PHE A 189 -13.63 -6.66 18.19
N GLY A 190 -14.80 -6.22 17.73
CA GLY A 190 -16.06 -6.40 18.45
C GLY A 190 -15.97 -5.94 19.92
N GLN A 191 -16.35 -6.82 20.85
CA GLN A 191 -16.23 -6.60 22.29
C GLN A 191 -14.99 -7.29 22.90
N GLU A 192 -14.15 -7.95 22.10
CA GLU A 192 -13.09 -8.82 22.64
C GLU A 192 -11.84 -8.07 23.07
N TYR A 193 -11.42 -7.07 22.28
CA TYR A 193 -10.26 -6.22 22.53
C TYR A 193 -10.18 -5.06 21.54
N THR A 194 -9.37 -4.06 21.88
CA THR A 194 -8.97 -2.96 20.98
C THR A 194 -7.45 -2.98 20.82
N VAL A 195 -6.95 -2.78 19.61
CA VAL A 195 -5.54 -2.56 19.34
C VAL A 195 -5.31 -1.07 19.10
N TYR A 196 -4.37 -0.49 19.84
CA TYR A 196 -3.86 0.85 19.58
C TYR A 196 -2.50 0.74 18.92
N GLY A 197 -2.25 1.49 17.86
CA GLY A 197 -0.97 1.53 17.18
C GLY A 197 -0.44 2.95 17.08
N GLU A 198 0.86 3.11 17.18
CA GLU A 198 1.57 4.37 16.92
C GLU A 198 2.79 4.09 16.07
N SER A 199 2.96 4.84 14.98
CA SER A 199 4.08 4.72 14.04
C SER A 199 4.84 6.03 13.97
N THR A 200 6.15 5.95 13.82
CA THR A 200 7.04 7.10 13.58
C THR A 200 8.14 6.69 12.61
N CYS A 201 8.39 7.54 11.62
CA CYS A 201 9.37 7.26 10.57
C CYS A 201 10.47 8.32 10.47
N LEU A 202 11.63 7.86 10.00
CA LEU A 202 12.70 8.68 9.45
C LEU A 202 12.48 8.81 7.94
N TYR A 203 12.45 10.05 7.45
CA TYR A 203 12.19 10.36 6.05
C TYR A 203 13.46 10.90 5.37
N ASP A 204 13.60 10.63 4.08
CA ASP A 204 14.60 11.30 3.25
C ASP A 204 14.10 12.67 2.74
N ASP A 205 14.93 13.34 1.93
CA ASP A 205 14.62 14.66 1.36
C ASP A 205 13.38 14.64 0.44
N ARG A 206 13.03 13.47 -0.13
CA ARG A 206 11.82 13.26 -0.95
C ARG A 206 10.60 12.93 -0.10
N LYS A 207 10.71 13.00 1.23
CA LYS A 207 9.68 12.60 2.20
C LYS A 207 9.30 11.13 2.08
N VAL A 208 10.26 10.30 1.68
CA VAL A 208 10.08 8.85 1.60
C VAL A 208 10.49 8.23 2.94
N PRO A 209 9.63 7.42 3.56
CA PRO A 209 9.92 6.76 4.83
C PRO A 209 11.00 5.70 4.60
N ARG A 210 12.19 5.90 5.19
CA ARG A 210 13.33 4.98 5.07
C ARG A 210 13.35 3.94 6.16
N GLU A 211 13.04 4.35 7.38
CA GLU A 211 13.02 3.50 8.56
C GLU A 211 11.84 3.92 9.42
N CYS A 212 11.02 2.98 9.88
CA CYS A 212 9.90 3.27 10.76
C CYS A 212 9.92 2.34 11.97
N THR A 213 9.55 2.88 13.11
CA THR A 213 9.21 2.11 14.30
C THR A 213 7.71 2.20 14.53
N ALA A 214 7.10 1.10 14.95
CA ALA A 214 5.71 1.10 15.39
C ALA A 214 5.54 0.30 16.66
N ILE A 215 4.63 0.73 17.52
CA ILE A 215 4.22 0.02 18.73
C ILE A 215 2.75 -0.29 18.60
N THR A 216 2.37 -1.53 18.87
CA THR A 216 0.96 -1.92 19.00
C THR A 216 0.67 -2.40 20.40
N LYS A 217 -0.48 -1.98 20.95
CA LYS A 217 -0.95 -2.37 22.29
C LYS A 217 -2.33 -2.98 22.17
N LYS A 218 -2.44 -4.26 22.48
CA LYS A 218 -3.73 -4.96 22.60
C LYS A 218 -4.28 -4.72 23.99
N VAL A 219 -5.43 -4.06 24.06
CA VAL A 219 -6.13 -3.72 25.30
C VAL A 219 -7.42 -4.54 25.40
N ARG A 220 -7.58 -5.23 26.53
CA ARG A 220 -8.80 -5.97 26.91
C ARG A 220 -9.15 -5.59 28.35
N ASP A 221 -10.42 -5.29 28.61
CA ASP A 221 -10.91 -4.87 29.94
C ASP A 221 -10.07 -3.73 30.54
N ASP A 222 -9.77 -2.72 29.73
CA ASP A 222 -8.92 -1.55 30.05
C ASP A 222 -7.50 -1.87 30.52
N LYS A 223 -7.01 -3.08 30.26
CA LYS A 223 -5.64 -3.52 30.57
C LYS A 223 -4.87 -3.89 29.30
N VAL A 224 -3.60 -3.50 29.27
CA VAL A 224 -2.68 -3.93 28.20
C VAL A 224 -2.39 -5.41 28.37
N ALA A 225 -2.87 -6.22 27.43
CA ALA A 225 -2.68 -7.67 27.40
C ALA A 225 -1.42 -8.07 26.61
N GLN A 226 -1.06 -7.29 25.60
CA GLN A 226 0.12 -7.51 24.76
C GLN A 226 0.63 -6.19 24.19
N GLU A 227 1.95 -6.08 24.07
CA GLU A 227 2.64 -5.00 23.37
C GLU A 227 3.65 -5.62 22.42
N ASN A 228 3.69 -5.15 21.16
CA ASN A 228 4.65 -5.60 20.15
C ASN A 228 5.36 -4.40 19.55
N HIS A 229 6.63 -4.57 19.21
CA HIS A 229 7.45 -3.54 18.59
C HIS A 229 7.84 -3.96 17.18
N TYR A 230 7.55 -3.09 16.22
CA TYR A 230 7.86 -3.31 14.83
C TYR A 230 8.94 -2.33 14.39
N PHE A 231 9.88 -2.84 13.60
CA PHE A 231 10.83 -2.05 12.85
C PHE A 231 10.68 -2.38 11.38
N SER A 232 10.61 -1.35 10.54
CA SER A 232 10.62 -1.52 9.09
C SER A 232 11.68 -0.66 8.44
N LYS A 233 12.25 -1.18 7.35
CA LYS A 233 13.21 -0.46 6.51
C LYS A 233 12.77 -0.58 5.06
N THR A 234 12.76 0.55 4.35
CA THR A 234 12.33 0.64 2.96
C THR A 234 13.44 1.20 2.09
N ALA A 235 13.70 0.51 0.98
CA ALA A 235 14.58 0.94 -0.08
C ALA A 235 13.78 1.11 -1.37
N VAL A 236 14.02 2.22 -2.07
CA VAL A 236 13.29 2.59 -3.29
C VAL A 236 14.29 2.97 -4.36
N SER A 237 14.07 2.48 -5.58
CA SER A 237 14.69 3.03 -6.79
C SER A 237 13.64 3.72 -7.65
N TRP A 238 14.05 4.76 -8.36
CA TRP A 238 13.18 5.64 -9.14
C TRP A 238 13.51 5.48 -10.63
N TYR A 239 12.54 5.86 -11.47
CA TYR A 239 12.78 6.07 -12.90
C TYR A 239 13.49 7.39 -13.20
#